data_AF-M9RPP9-F1
#
_entry.id   AF-M9RPP9-F1
#
_cell.length_a   1.000
_cell.length_b   1.000
_cell.length_c   1.000
_cell.angle_alpha   90.00
_cell.angle_beta   90.00
_cell.angle_gamma   90.00
#
_symmetry.space_group_name_H-M   'P 1'
#
loop_
_entity.id
_entity.type
_entity.pdbx_description
1 polymer ?
#
loop_
_entity_poly.entity_id
_entity_poly.type
_entity_poly.pdbx_seq_one_letter_code
_entity_poly.pdbx_strand_id
1 'polypeptide(L)'
;MSGLPELIMNRAFMEDFSEAPAPCFGMGLVEANGAQTGFLAMRPATPIPGEILGLGFAFGHRMLDLRGAQLCQFVFNIYGFQAYSALVNPASPMVRTVLEVMLTRRDYFFFVLNPDGGASAFRSDLGVENIAGLRDNLAGMYAASTSPARYEEAAGLFAQAPDPASTVLTWVCRDNPNYLDLDTDPMVLPPSAR
;
A
#
# COMPACT_ATOMS: atom_id res chain seq x y z
N MET A 1 11.23 -21.71 4.72
CA MET A 1 10.78 -20.45 4.11
C MET A 1 11.94 -19.90 3.30
N SER A 2 11.84 -19.92 1.97
CA SER A 2 12.83 -19.36 1.06
C SER A 2 12.90 -17.84 1.24
N GLY A 3 14.08 -17.25 1.03
CA GLY A 3 14.30 -15.80 1.08
C GLY A 3 13.43 -15.01 0.10
N LEU A 4 13.47 -13.68 0.18
CA LEU A 4 12.76 -12.85 -0.81
C LEU A 4 13.44 -13.01 -2.18
N PRO A 5 12.66 -13.15 -3.26
CA PRO A 5 13.21 -13.17 -4.60
C PRO A 5 13.79 -11.80 -4.96
N GLU A 6 14.43 -11.72 -6.12
CA GLU A 6 14.69 -10.43 -6.76
C GLU A 6 13.36 -9.69 -6.96
N LEU A 7 13.37 -8.39 -6.67
CA LEU A 7 12.22 -7.52 -6.85
C LEU A 7 12.59 -6.41 -7.83
N ILE A 8 11.76 -6.20 -8.84
CA ILE A 8 11.90 -5.09 -9.78
C ILE A 8 10.74 -4.13 -9.57
N MET A 9 11.05 -2.86 -9.37
CA MET A 9 10.08 -1.79 -9.13
C MET A 9 10.51 -0.53 -9.88
N ASN A 10 9.61 0.43 -10.05
CA ASN A 10 9.95 1.70 -10.69
C ASN A 10 10.84 2.55 -9.77
N ARG A 11 12.01 2.99 -10.27
CA ARG A 11 12.99 3.76 -9.49
C ARG A 11 12.44 5.13 -9.12
N ALA A 12 11.91 5.90 -10.07
CA ALA A 12 11.32 7.20 -9.80
C ALA A 12 10.24 7.13 -8.70
N PHE A 13 9.37 6.11 -8.73
CA PHE A 13 8.41 5.89 -7.63
C PHE A 13 9.11 5.80 -6.27
N MET A 14 10.18 5.00 -6.18
CA MET A 14 10.85 4.71 -4.91
C MET A 14 11.65 5.89 -4.40
N GLU A 15 12.27 6.66 -5.30
CA GLU A 15 12.94 7.92 -4.97
C GLU A 15 11.92 8.92 -4.42
N ASP A 16 10.85 9.21 -5.17
CA ASP A 16 9.80 10.14 -4.74
C ASP A 16 9.11 9.69 -3.44
N PHE A 17 8.88 8.39 -3.27
CA PHE A 17 8.30 7.83 -2.05
C PHE A 17 9.23 7.98 -0.84
N SER A 18 10.54 7.81 -1.03
CA SER A 18 11.53 7.94 0.06
C SER A 18 11.70 9.39 0.53
N GLU A 19 11.51 10.35 -0.37
CA GLU A 19 11.59 11.79 -0.09
C GLU A 19 10.28 12.39 0.43
N ALA A 20 9.15 11.70 0.20
CA ALA A 20 7.84 12.16 0.64
C ALA A 20 7.77 12.35 2.18
N PRO A 21 7.06 13.40 2.67
CA PRO A 21 6.91 13.64 4.10
C PRO A 21 6.28 12.44 4.83
N ALA A 22 6.96 11.93 5.85
CA ALA A 22 6.42 10.89 6.72
C ALA A 22 5.42 11.47 7.75
N PRO A 23 4.41 10.70 8.19
CA PRO A 23 4.16 9.33 7.79
C PRO A 23 3.35 9.25 6.49
N CYS A 24 3.78 8.41 5.54
CA CYS A 24 3.14 8.30 4.23
C CYS A 24 2.92 6.85 3.77
N PHE A 25 2.04 6.73 2.79
CA PHE A 25 1.62 5.48 2.15
C PHE A 25 1.74 5.60 0.64
N GLY A 26 2.18 4.53 -0.01
CA GLY A 26 2.26 4.41 -1.45
C GLY A 26 1.79 3.03 -1.91
N MET A 27 1.41 2.92 -3.18
CA MET A 27 1.07 1.65 -3.80
C MET A 27 1.47 1.65 -5.27
N GLY A 28 1.86 0.50 -5.77
CA GLY A 28 2.38 0.36 -7.14
C GLY A 28 2.51 -1.09 -7.55
N LEU A 29 3.34 -1.34 -8.56
CA LEU A 29 3.61 -2.66 -9.10
C LEU A 29 5.03 -3.09 -8.80
N VAL A 30 5.21 -4.38 -8.59
CA VAL A 30 6.51 -5.02 -8.39
C VAL A 30 6.54 -6.31 -9.19
N GLU A 31 7.64 -6.56 -9.87
CA GLU A 31 7.91 -7.87 -10.46
C GLU A 31 8.68 -8.74 -9.47
N ALA A 32 8.23 -9.98 -9.31
CA ALA A 32 8.91 -11.00 -8.54
C ALA A 32 8.88 -12.33 -9.29
N ASN A 33 10.05 -12.94 -9.51
CA ASN A 33 10.18 -14.19 -10.30
C ASN A 33 9.58 -14.11 -11.72
N GLY A 34 9.77 -12.98 -12.41
CA GLY A 34 9.25 -12.79 -13.78
C GLY A 34 7.73 -12.60 -13.84
N ALA A 35 7.06 -12.35 -12.71
CA ALA A 35 5.64 -12.08 -12.64
C ALA A 35 5.36 -10.78 -11.89
N GLN A 36 4.65 -9.87 -12.54
CA GLN A 36 4.17 -8.64 -11.93
C GLN A 36 3.03 -8.92 -10.95
N THR A 37 3.14 -8.35 -9.75
CA THR A 37 2.08 -8.20 -8.77
C THR A 37 2.01 -6.77 -8.21
N GLY A 38 1.05 -6.47 -7.32
CA GLY A 38 0.97 -5.17 -6.65
C GLY A 38 1.76 -5.13 -5.34
N PHE A 39 2.09 -3.94 -4.89
CA PHE A 39 2.60 -3.71 -3.55
C PHE A 39 1.89 -2.57 -2.84
N LEU A 40 1.95 -2.64 -1.51
CA LEU A 40 1.55 -1.59 -0.58
C LEU A 40 2.82 -1.17 0.19
N ALA A 41 3.06 0.12 0.35
CA ALA A 41 4.25 0.64 1.03
C ALA A 41 3.86 1.66 2.08
N MET A 42 4.55 1.63 3.23
CA MET A 42 4.46 2.67 4.24
C MET A 42 5.84 3.17 4.64
N ARG A 43 5.90 4.46 4.95
CA ARG A 43 7.05 5.12 5.58
C ARG A 43 6.57 5.75 6.88
N PRO A 44 6.84 5.14 8.05
CA PRO A 44 6.42 5.69 9.33
C PRO A 44 7.27 6.91 9.72
N ALA A 45 6.73 7.76 10.59
CA ALA A 45 7.46 8.91 11.13
C ALA A 45 8.58 8.51 12.11
N THR A 46 8.41 7.36 12.77
CA THR A 46 9.40 6.77 13.69
C THR A 46 9.79 5.38 13.18
N PRO A 47 11.07 4.98 13.26
CA PRO A 47 11.48 3.63 12.90
C PRO A 47 10.70 2.58 13.68
N ILE A 48 10.29 1.52 12.98
CA ILE A 48 9.73 0.32 13.62
C ILE A 48 10.88 -0.67 13.82
N PRO A 49 11.15 -1.12 15.05
CA PRO A 49 12.23 -2.07 15.32
C PRO A 49 12.07 -3.37 14.52
N GLY A 50 13.18 -3.95 14.08
CA GLY A 50 13.16 -5.17 13.27
C GLY A 50 12.53 -6.36 14.00
N GLU A 51 12.72 -6.47 15.32
CA GLU A 51 12.10 -7.48 16.16
C GLU A 51 10.57 -7.36 16.23
N ILE A 52 10.04 -6.14 16.12
CA ILE A 52 8.60 -5.86 16.07
C ILE A 52 8.06 -6.22 14.69
N LEU A 53 8.74 -5.81 13.62
CA LEU A 53 8.39 -6.17 12.25
C LEU A 53 8.42 -7.69 12.02
N GLY A 54 9.33 -8.39 12.71
CA GLY A 54 9.43 -9.85 12.70
C GLY A 54 8.21 -10.58 13.30
N LEU A 55 7.40 -9.90 14.12
CA LEU A 55 6.13 -10.45 14.62
C LEU A 55 5.06 -10.51 13.52
N GLY A 56 5.19 -9.70 12.48
CA GLY A 56 4.21 -9.56 11.40
C GLY A 56 3.16 -8.49 11.66
N PHE A 57 2.13 -8.48 10.83
CA PHE A 57 1.05 -7.50 10.86
C PHE A 57 -0.26 -8.11 10.37
N ALA A 58 -1.37 -7.50 10.76
CA ALA A 58 -2.66 -7.73 10.12
C ALA A 58 -2.94 -6.65 9.08
N PHE A 59 -3.41 -7.06 7.91
CA PHE A 59 -3.93 -6.18 6.87
C PHE A 59 -5.46 -6.26 6.85
N GLY A 60 -6.11 -5.12 6.98
CA GLY A 60 -7.56 -4.98 6.85
C GLY A 60 -7.91 -3.89 5.86
N HIS A 61 -9.10 -3.97 5.30
CA HIS A 61 -9.60 -2.97 4.37
C HIS A 61 -11.12 -2.85 4.44
N ARG A 62 -11.64 -1.66 4.13
CA ARG A 62 -13.09 -1.42 4.02
C ARG A 62 -13.39 -0.25 3.12
N MET A 63 -14.55 -0.28 2.48
CA MET A 63 -15.13 0.89 1.83
C MET A 63 -15.71 1.84 2.87
N LEU A 64 -15.46 3.13 2.70
CA LEU A 64 -15.99 4.21 3.50
C LEU A 64 -16.82 5.14 2.63
N ASP A 65 -17.91 5.65 3.19
CA ASP A 65 -18.59 6.83 2.68
C ASP A 65 -18.36 7.97 3.68
N LEU A 66 -17.61 8.98 3.28
CA LEU A 66 -17.33 10.16 4.08
C LEU A 66 -17.91 11.39 3.37
N ARG A 67 -19.10 11.80 3.80
CA ARG A 67 -19.86 12.93 3.22
C ARG A 67 -20.06 12.79 1.70
N GLY A 68 -20.37 11.58 1.23
CA GLY A 68 -20.57 11.28 -0.18
C GLY A 68 -19.28 11.00 -0.96
N ALA A 69 -18.11 11.05 -0.32
CA ALA A 69 -16.86 10.55 -0.90
C ALA A 69 -16.72 9.05 -0.60
N GLN A 70 -16.73 8.22 -1.64
CA GLN A 70 -16.48 6.80 -1.55
C GLN A 70 -14.98 6.54 -1.58
N LEU A 71 -14.42 6.10 -0.45
CA LEU A 71 -13.00 5.86 -0.26
C LEU A 71 -12.73 4.42 0.14
N CYS A 72 -11.53 3.93 -0.11
CA CYS A 72 -11.06 2.66 0.45
C CYS A 72 -10.07 2.96 1.58
N GLN A 73 -10.36 2.43 2.76
CA GLN A 73 -9.42 2.43 3.87
C GLN A 73 -8.62 1.15 3.85
N PHE A 74 -7.31 1.29 4.00
CA PHE A 74 -6.37 0.23 4.35
C PHE A 74 -5.91 0.41 5.78
N VAL A 75 -5.90 -0.67 6.55
CA VAL A 75 -5.48 -0.70 7.95
C VAL A 75 -4.35 -1.71 8.09
N PHE A 76 -3.23 -1.26 8.63
CA PHE A 76 -2.05 -2.07 8.92
C PHE A 76 -1.87 -2.09 10.43
N ASN A 77 -2.16 -3.22 11.06
CA ASN A 77 -1.93 -3.40 12.49
C ASN A 77 -0.60 -4.12 12.72
N ILE A 78 0.46 -3.37 13.03
CA ILE A 78 1.78 -3.93 13.33
C ILE A 78 1.75 -4.49 14.75
N TYR A 79 1.96 -5.81 14.89
CA TYR A 79 1.80 -6.47 16.18
C TYR A 79 2.79 -5.96 17.22
N GLY A 80 2.29 -5.65 18.41
CA GLY A 80 3.11 -5.11 19.51
C GLY A 80 3.56 -3.66 19.33
N PHE A 81 3.05 -2.94 18.33
CA PHE A 81 3.42 -1.55 18.06
C PHE A 81 2.21 -0.62 17.96
N GLN A 82 1.69 -0.39 16.75
CA GLN A 82 0.51 0.44 16.54
C GLN A 82 -0.18 0.11 15.21
N ALA A 83 -1.40 0.63 15.06
CA ALA A 83 -2.14 0.59 13.82
C ALA A 83 -1.88 1.83 12.96
N TYR A 84 -1.80 1.62 11.66
CA TYR A 84 -1.74 2.66 10.63
C TYR A 84 -2.96 2.56 9.73
N SER A 85 -3.47 3.70 9.27
CA SER A 85 -4.53 3.74 8.25
C SER A 85 -4.10 4.58 7.06
N ALA A 86 -4.39 4.12 5.85
CA ALA A 86 -4.29 4.92 4.65
C ALA A 86 -5.66 5.00 3.98
N LEU A 87 -6.02 6.17 3.46
CA LEU A 87 -7.19 6.33 2.60
C LEU A 87 -6.73 6.50 1.16
N VAL A 88 -7.27 5.67 0.27
CA VAL A 88 -7.05 5.79 -1.17
C VAL A 88 -8.37 6.10 -1.88
N ASN A 89 -8.27 6.75 -3.03
CA ASN A 89 -9.41 6.99 -3.89
C ASN A 89 -9.57 5.82 -4.88
N PRO A 90 -10.57 4.93 -4.73
CA PRO A 90 -10.78 3.82 -5.65
C PRO A 90 -11.24 4.25 -7.06
N ALA A 91 -11.61 5.52 -7.25
CA ALA A 91 -11.81 6.09 -8.59
C ALA A 91 -10.50 6.39 -9.33
N SER A 92 -9.35 6.39 -8.64
CA SER A 92 -8.04 6.58 -9.27
C SER A 92 -7.71 5.40 -10.20
N PRO A 93 -7.34 5.65 -11.48
CA PRO A 93 -6.88 4.60 -12.38
C PRO A 93 -5.71 3.80 -11.82
N MET A 94 -4.75 4.46 -11.15
CA MET A 94 -3.60 3.78 -10.56
C MET A 94 -4.02 2.80 -9.46
N VAL A 95 -4.94 3.22 -8.59
CA VAL A 95 -5.48 2.36 -7.51
C VAL A 95 -6.17 1.13 -8.11
N ARG A 96 -6.99 1.33 -9.15
CA ARG A 96 -7.69 0.24 -9.84
C ARG A 96 -6.71 -0.76 -10.43
N THR A 97 -5.73 -0.29 -11.19
CA THR A 97 -4.73 -1.15 -11.84
C THR A 97 -3.97 -1.99 -10.81
N VAL A 98 -3.49 -1.38 -9.72
CA VAL A 98 -2.75 -2.12 -8.69
C VAL A 98 -3.63 -3.15 -8.00
N LEU A 99 -4.86 -2.79 -7.60
CA LEU A 99 -5.78 -3.71 -6.94
C LEU A 99 -6.21 -4.88 -7.84
N GLU A 100 -6.48 -4.61 -9.12
CA GLU A 100 -6.77 -5.63 -10.13
C GLU A 100 -5.65 -6.66 -10.22
N VAL A 101 -4.40 -6.19 -10.28
CA VAL A 101 -3.23 -7.06 -10.35
C VAL A 101 -3.10 -7.88 -9.06
N MET A 102 -3.21 -7.27 -7.88
CA MET A 102 -3.15 -7.98 -6.59
C MET A 102 -4.21 -9.09 -6.50
N LEU A 103 -5.44 -8.79 -6.90
CA LEU A 103 -6.56 -9.73 -6.84
C LEU A 103 -6.46 -10.85 -7.88
N THR A 104 -5.98 -10.52 -9.08
CA THR A 104 -5.77 -11.50 -10.15
C THR A 104 -4.64 -12.47 -9.79
N ARG A 105 -3.54 -11.93 -9.25
CA ARG A 105 -2.36 -12.72 -8.87
C ARG A 105 -2.51 -13.44 -7.54
N ARG A 106 -3.40 -12.95 -6.68
CA ARG A 106 -3.55 -13.41 -5.29
C ARG A 106 -2.23 -13.35 -4.52
N ASP A 107 -1.47 -12.30 -4.78
CA ASP A 107 -0.16 -12.08 -4.22
C ASP A 107 0.04 -10.57 -4.08
N TYR A 108 0.77 -10.14 -3.08
CA TYR A 108 1.25 -8.75 -2.99
C TYR A 108 2.44 -8.66 -2.05
N PHE A 109 3.18 -7.57 -2.21
CA PHE A 109 4.23 -7.21 -1.27
C PHE A 109 3.77 -6.07 -0.36
N PHE A 110 4.20 -6.13 0.89
CA PHE A 110 4.12 -5.01 1.81
C PHE A 110 5.53 -4.52 2.14
N PHE A 111 5.78 -3.23 1.94
CA PHE A 111 7.06 -2.59 2.20
C PHE A 111 6.95 -1.61 3.37
N VAL A 112 7.93 -1.66 4.28
CA VAL A 112 8.12 -0.66 5.33
C VAL A 112 9.47 -0.01 5.09
N LEU A 113 9.48 1.29 4.79
CA LEU A 113 10.70 2.10 4.66
C LEU A 113 10.83 2.94 5.92
N ASN A 114 11.72 2.56 6.82
CA ASN A 114 11.98 3.32 8.03
C ASN A 114 12.77 4.60 7.71
N PRO A 115 12.57 5.68 8.48
CA PRO A 115 13.26 6.95 8.26
C PRO A 115 14.76 6.90 8.56
N ASP A 116 15.27 5.83 9.17
CA ASP A 116 16.69 5.56 9.40
C ASP A 116 17.39 4.88 8.21
N GLY A 117 16.68 4.70 7.09
CA GLY A 117 17.18 4.03 5.89
C GLY A 117 16.99 2.51 5.89
N GLY A 118 16.46 1.92 6.97
CA GLY A 118 16.08 0.52 7.00
C GLY A 118 14.86 0.25 6.13
N ALA A 119 14.86 -0.86 5.37
CA ALA A 119 13.71 -1.31 4.61
C ALA A 119 13.36 -2.75 4.97
N SER A 120 12.07 -3.05 5.08
CA SER A 120 11.54 -4.40 5.27
C SER A 120 10.51 -4.72 4.20
N ALA A 121 10.53 -5.96 3.74
CA ALA A 121 9.63 -6.46 2.72
C ALA A 121 8.96 -7.75 3.19
N PHE A 122 7.65 -7.81 3.02
CA PHE A 122 6.83 -8.97 3.35
C PHE A 122 6.12 -9.40 2.08
N ARG A 123 6.23 -10.67 1.72
CA ARG A 123 5.38 -11.25 0.68
C ARG A 123 4.20 -11.92 1.36
N SER A 124 3.00 -11.55 0.94
CA SER A 124 1.79 -12.23 1.36
C SER A 124 1.22 -12.99 0.18
N ASP A 125 1.29 -14.32 0.25
CA ASP A 125 0.32 -15.18 -0.42
C ASP A 125 -1.05 -14.76 0.13
N LEU A 126 -1.89 -14.20 -0.72
CA LEU A 126 -3.27 -13.95 -0.34
C LEU A 126 -4.01 -15.29 -0.40
N GLY A 127 -4.05 -16.00 0.73
CA GLY A 127 -4.95 -17.13 0.91
C GLY A 127 -6.40 -16.74 0.58
N VAL A 128 -7.20 -17.71 0.16
CA VAL A 128 -8.57 -17.52 -0.37
C VAL A 128 -9.47 -16.66 0.55
N GLU A 129 -9.29 -16.75 1.86
CA GLU A 129 -10.07 -15.99 2.86
C GLU A 129 -9.66 -14.51 2.95
N ASN A 130 -8.38 -14.17 2.73
CA ASN A 130 -7.88 -12.79 2.81
C ASN A 130 -8.28 -11.93 1.60
N ILE A 131 -8.53 -12.55 0.44
CA ILE A 131 -9.04 -11.85 -0.77
C ILE A 131 -10.54 -11.65 -0.75
N ALA A 132 -11.30 -12.52 -0.07
CA ALA A 132 -12.75 -12.51 -0.14
C ALA A 132 -13.31 -11.10 0.13
N GLY A 133 -12.88 -10.48 1.24
CA GLY A 133 -13.33 -9.12 1.56
C GLY A 133 -12.90 -8.05 0.55
N LEU A 134 -11.73 -8.17 -0.10
CA LEU A 134 -11.28 -7.15 -1.06
C LEU A 134 -12.03 -7.30 -2.38
N ARG A 135 -12.22 -8.55 -2.80
CA ARG A 135 -13.05 -8.93 -3.95
C ARG A 135 -14.49 -8.49 -3.76
N ASP A 136 -15.06 -8.67 -2.56
CA ASP A 136 -16.45 -8.30 -2.29
C ASP A 136 -16.64 -6.77 -2.34
N ASN A 137 -15.59 -6.00 -2.06
CA ASN A 137 -15.57 -4.54 -2.19
C ASN A 137 -15.27 -4.03 -3.61
N LEU A 138 -14.83 -4.88 -4.54
CA LEU A 138 -14.44 -4.47 -5.91
C LEU A 138 -15.55 -3.71 -6.62
N ALA A 139 -16.78 -4.23 -6.59
CA ALA A 139 -17.91 -3.60 -7.26
C ALA A 139 -18.11 -2.15 -6.76
N GLY A 140 -17.99 -1.93 -5.45
CA GLY A 140 -18.03 -0.60 -4.85
C GLY A 140 -16.86 0.28 -5.28
N MET A 141 -15.65 -0.28 -5.36
CA MET A 141 -14.46 0.45 -5.83
C MET A 141 -14.57 0.89 -7.30
N TYR A 142 -15.09 0.02 -8.17
CA TYR A 142 -15.32 0.36 -9.58
C TYR A 142 -16.44 1.38 -9.78
N ALA A 143 -17.48 1.31 -8.95
CA ALA A 143 -18.57 2.27 -8.99
C ALA A 143 -18.19 3.65 -8.41
N ALA A 144 -17.09 3.73 -7.65
CA ALA A 144 -16.66 4.97 -7.03
C ALA A 144 -16.33 6.04 -8.08
N SER A 145 -16.79 7.26 -7.79
CA SER A 145 -16.67 8.44 -8.65
C SER A 145 -16.13 9.66 -7.90
N THR A 146 -15.50 9.42 -6.74
CA THR A 146 -14.92 10.47 -5.90
C THR A 146 -13.90 11.30 -6.68
N SER A 147 -14.11 12.61 -6.78
CA SER A 147 -13.17 13.52 -7.42
C SER A 147 -11.94 13.77 -6.54
N PRO A 148 -10.80 14.21 -7.10
CA PRO A 148 -9.60 14.52 -6.31
C PRO A 148 -9.85 15.53 -5.19
N ALA A 149 -10.61 16.60 -5.46
CA ALA A 149 -10.93 17.60 -4.44
C ALA A 149 -11.80 17.02 -3.29
N ARG A 150 -12.73 16.11 -3.61
CA ARG A 150 -13.55 15.43 -2.60
C ARG A 150 -12.75 14.41 -1.80
N TYR A 151 -11.77 13.76 -2.44
CA TYR A 151 -10.81 12.93 -1.74
C TYR A 151 -10.04 13.73 -0.68
N GLU A 152 -9.49 14.90 -1.02
CA GLU A 152 -8.74 15.73 -0.05
C GLU A 152 -9.60 16.15 1.14
N GLU A 153 -10.83 16.60 0.88
CA GLU A 153 -11.76 16.99 1.95
C GLU A 153 -12.05 15.80 2.88
N ALA A 154 -12.38 14.64 2.32
CA ALA A 154 -12.72 13.45 3.09
C ALA A 154 -11.51 12.87 3.84
N ALA A 155 -10.32 12.88 3.24
CA ALA A 155 -9.09 12.46 3.87
C ALA A 155 -8.75 13.37 5.07
N GLY A 156 -8.89 14.69 4.91
CA GLY A 156 -8.71 15.64 6.00
C GLY A 156 -9.72 15.50 7.14
N LEU A 157 -10.95 15.09 6.85
CA LEU A 157 -11.95 14.77 7.87
C LEU A 157 -11.61 13.48 8.62
N PHE A 158 -11.24 12.42 7.90
CA PHE A 158 -10.85 11.15 8.51
C PHE A 158 -9.63 11.30 9.43
N ALA A 159 -8.64 12.10 9.02
CA ALA A 159 -7.43 12.34 9.80
C ALA A 159 -7.68 12.94 11.20
N GLN A 160 -8.81 13.61 11.41
CA GLN A 160 -9.18 14.20 12.70
C GLN A 160 -9.69 13.15 13.71
N ALA A 161 -10.28 12.06 13.23
CA ALA A 161 -10.86 11.02 14.06
C ALA A 161 -10.88 9.67 13.30
N PRO A 162 -9.71 9.03 13.08
CA PRO A 162 -9.65 7.78 12.36
C PRO A 162 -10.35 6.68 13.15
N ASP A 163 -11.16 5.88 12.46
CA ASP A 163 -11.75 4.65 12.97
C ASP A 163 -11.24 3.47 12.13
N PRO A 164 -10.70 2.40 12.73
CA PRO A 164 -10.23 2.35 14.12
C PRO A 164 -9.14 3.40 14.39
N ALA A 165 -8.94 3.73 15.67
CA ALA A 165 -7.89 4.66 16.10
C ALA A 165 -6.52 4.19 15.59
N SER A 166 -5.84 5.05 14.82
CA SER A 166 -4.60 4.70 14.11
C SER A 166 -3.82 5.95 13.70
N THR A 167 -2.54 5.79 13.38
CA THR A 167 -1.77 6.84 12.69
C THR A 167 -2.17 6.88 11.22
N VAL A 168 -2.67 8.03 10.76
CA VAL A 168 -3.07 8.20 9.36
C VAL A 168 -1.84 8.48 8.49
N LEU A 169 -1.65 7.65 7.48
CA LEU A 169 -0.62 7.78 6.46
C LEU A 169 -1.16 8.64 5.31
N THR A 170 -0.40 9.67 4.93
CA THR A 170 -0.72 10.45 3.73
C THR A 170 -0.45 9.62 2.48
N TRP A 171 -1.45 9.46 1.60
CA TRP A 171 -1.25 8.77 0.33
C TRP A 171 -0.49 9.66 -0.65
N VAL A 172 0.69 9.21 -1.07
CA VAL A 172 1.62 9.91 -1.97
C VAL A 172 1.85 9.11 -3.25
N CYS A 173 2.61 9.67 -4.20
CA CYS A 173 2.95 9.04 -5.48
C CYS A 173 1.72 8.60 -6.30
N ARG A 174 0.64 9.39 -6.24
CA ARG A 174 -0.71 9.00 -6.70
C ARG A 174 -1.12 9.48 -8.09
N ASP A 175 -0.33 10.39 -8.67
CA ASP A 175 -0.72 11.18 -9.85
C ASP A 175 0.19 10.95 -11.07
N ASN A 176 1.14 10.00 -11.00
CA ASN A 176 2.06 9.68 -12.09
C ASN A 176 1.89 8.21 -12.55
N PRO A 177 1.19 7.97 -13.67
CA PRO A 177 0.96 6.61 -14.16
C PRO A 177 2.25 5.90 -14.60
N ASN A 178 3.33 6.63 -14.91
CA ASN A 178 4.61 6.04 -15.30
C ASN A 178 5.24 5.25 -14.15
N TYR A 179 4.84 5.46 -12.90
CA TYR A 179 5.28 4.63 -11.77
C TYR A 179 4.82 3.17 -11.87
N LEU A 180 3.83 2.88 -12.73
CA LEU A 180 3.34 1.52 -12.97
C LEU A 180 4.09 0.82 -14.09
N ASP A 181 4.99 1.51 -14.80
CA ASP A 181 5.87 0.95 -15.82
C ASP A 181 7.19 0.50 -15.19
N LEU A 182 7.42 -0.81 -15.21
CA LEU A 182 8.62 -1.44 -14.64
C LEU A 182 9.78 -1.55 -15.65
N ASP A 183 9.53 -1.32 -16.94
CA ASP A 183 10.51 -1.50 -18.00
C ASP A 183 11.30 -0.20 -18.28
N THR A 184 10.66 0.96 -18.13
CA THR A 184 11.25 2.25 -18.50
C THR A 184 12.33 2.74 -17.52
N ASP A 185 12.12 2.55 -16.21
CA ASP A 185 13.05 3.01 -15.17
C ASP A 185 13.15 1.99 -14.01
N PRO A 186 13.76 0.80 -14.25
CA PRO A 186 13.80 -0.26 -13.26
C PRO A 186 14.80 0.04 -12.13
N MET A 187 14.34 -0.19 -10.92
CA MET A 187 15.16 -0.45 -9.75
C MET A 187 15.09 -1.93 -9.39
N VAL A 188 16.25 -2.58 -9.37
CA VAL A 188 16.39 -3.99 -9.00
C VAL A 188 16.86 -4.08 -7.56
N LEU A 189 16.06 -4.72 -6.71
CA LEU A 189 16.46 -5.12 -5.36
C LEU A 189 16.91 -6.58 -5.40
N PRO A 190 18.17 -6.88 -5.02
CA PRO A 190 18.69 -8.23 -5.08
C PRO A 190 17.93 -9.14 -4.11
N PRO A 191 17.91 -10.47 -4.37
CA PRO A 191 17.33 -11.43 -3.44
C PRO A 191 17.95 -11.29 -2.05
N SER A 192 17.14 -11.44 -1.00
CA SER A 192 17.66 -11.57 0.36
C SER A 192 17.63 -13.03 0.78
N ALA A 193 18.80 -13.57 1.11
CA ALA A 193 18.89 -14.81 1.86
C ALA A 193 18.57 -14.51 3.33
N ARG A 194 17.76 -15.36 3.98
CA ARG A 194 17.72 -15.41 5.44
C ARG A 194 19.00 -16.03 5.97
#